data_AF-A0A4U6KCJ8-F1
#
_entry.id   AF-A0A4U6KCJ8-F1
#
_cell.length_a   1.000
_cell.length_b   1.000
_cell.length_c   1.000
_cell.angle_alpha   90.00
_cell.angle_beta   90.00
_cell.angle_gamma   90.00
#
_symmetry.space_group_name_H-M   'P 1'
#
loop_
_entity.id
_entity.type
_entity.pdbx_description
1 polymer ?
#
loop_
_entity_poly.entity_id
_entity_poly.type
_entity_poly.pdbx_seq_one_letter_code
_entity_poly.pdbx_strand_id
1 'polypeptide(L)' 'GRFAYTMLSAAAEMERENIIERTRAGLAVARAKGRIGGRRPKLTDEQWAQAGRLIAAGETRQRVQ' A
#
# COMPACT_ATOMS: atom_id res chain seq x y z
N GLY A 1 -3.35 39.62 -12.61
CA GLY A 1 -2.93 38.43 -11.85
C GLY A 1 -3.20 37.09 -12.53
N ARG A 2 -4.20 36.96 -13.43
CA ARG A 2 -4.63 35.67 -14.01
C ARG A 2 -3.50 34.88 -14.73
N PHE A 3 -2.65 35.55 -15.50
CA PHE A 3 -1.53 34.91 -16.20
C PHE A 3 -0.53 34.26 -15.23
N ALA A 4 -0.06 35.00 -14.23
CA ALA A 4 0.86 34.48 -13.22
C ALA A 4 0.27 33.30 -12.45
N TYR A 5 -1.02 33.35 -12.12
CA TYR A 5 -1.72 32.23 -11.48
C TYR A 5 -1.73 30.99 -12.38
N THR A 6 -2.09 31.10 -13.65
CA THR A 6 -2.09 29.97 -14.59
C THR A 6 -0.70 29.35 -14.75
N MET A 7 0.35 30.19 -14.88
CA MET A 7 1.72 29.69 -15.00
C MET A 7 2.17 28.93 -13.74
N LEU A 8 1.86 29.46 -12.55
CA LEU A 8 2.20 28.81 -11.29
C LEU A 8 1.43 27.50 -11.09
N SER A 9 0.15 27.47 -11.46
CA SER A 9 -0.66 26.24 -11.40
C SER A 9 -0.12 25.17 -12.35
N ALA A 10 0.20 25.53 -13.60
CA ALA A 10 0.78 24.59 -14.57
C ALA A 10 2.13 24.04 -14.10
N ALA A 11 2.98 24.89 -13.51
CA ALA A 11 4.26 24.45 -12.94
C ALA A 11 4.06 23.49 -11.75
N ALA A 12 3.07 23.75 -10.88
CA ALA A 12 2.76 22.89 -9.75
C ALA A 12 2.21 21.51 -10.20
N GLU A 13 1.39 21.47 -11.25
CA GLU A 13 0.87 20.23 -11.83
C GLU A 13 2.01 19.38 -12.42
N MET A 14 2.89 20.01 -13.22
CA MET A 14 4.07 19.36 -13.79
C MET A 14 4.97 18.77 -12.70
N GLU A 15 5.27 19.53 -11.63
CA GLU A 15 6.11 19.03 -10.54
C GLU A 15 5.45 17.85 -9.80
N ARG A 16 4.13 17.90 -9.60
CA ARG A 16 3.39 16.77 -9.03
C ARG A 16 3.50 15.52 -9.90
N GLU A 17 3.38 15.66 -11.22
CA GLU A 17 3.53 14.55 -12.16
C GLU A 17 4.94 13.95 -12.10
N ASN A 18 5.99 14.78 -12.10
CA ASN A 18 7.39 14.35 -11.94
C ASN A 18 7.60 13.56 -10.63
N ILE A 19 7.06 14.06 -9.51
CA ILE A 19 7.17 13.38 -8.21
C ILE A 19 6.48 12.01 -8.25
N ILE A 20 5.30 11.92 -8.86
CA ILE A 20 4.56 10.66 -9.00
C ILE A 20 5.35 9.68 -9.85
N GLU A 21 5.86 10.10 -11.00
CA GLU A 21 6.64 9.26 -11.90
C GLU A 21 7.89 8.71 -11.20
N ARG A 22 8.67 9.59 -10.56
CA ARG A 22 9.87 9.19 -9.82
C ARG A 22 9.56 8.22 -8.69
N THR A 23 8.46 8.44 -7.97
CA THR A 23 8.00 7.54 -6.90
C THR A 23 7.64 6.17 -7.45
N ARG A 24 6.90 6.12 -8.57
CA ARG A 24 6.54 4.85 -9.23
C ARG A 24 7.76 4.10 -9.71
N ALA A 25 8.73 4.79 -10.32
CA ALA A 25 9.99 4.20 -10.75
C ALA A 25 10.77 3.61 -9.56
N GLY A 26 10.89 4.35 -8.46
CA GLY A 26 11.54 3.87 -7.24
C GLY A 26 10.84 2.65 -6.62
N LEU A 27 9.50 2.64 -6.59
CA LEU A 27 8.71 1.50 -6.12
C LEU A 27 8.86 0.27 -7.03
N ALA A 28 8.98 0.46 -8.35
CA ALA A 28 9.24 -0.62 -9.29
C ALA A 28 10.60 -1.27 -9.03
N VAL A 29 11.65 -0.45 -8.85
CA VAL A 29 12.99 -0.93 -8.47
C VAL A 29 12.97 -1.67 -7.14
N ALA A 30 12.28 -1.14 -6.12
CA ALA A 30 12.17 -1.80 -4.82
C ALA A 30 11.45 -3.16 -4.91
N ARG A 31 10.37 -3.25 -5.72
CA ARG A 31 9.67 -4.51 -5.98
C ARG A 31 10.57 -5.52 -6.69
N ALA A 32 11.34 -5.10 -7.69
CA ALA A 32 12.30 -5.96 -8.38
C ALA A 32 13.38 -6.51 -7.43
N LYS A 33 13.72 -5.78 -6.37
CA LYS A 33 14.61 -6.23 -5.28
C LYS A 33 13.93 -7.10 -4.22
N GLY A 34 12.66 -7.48 -4.41
CA GLY A 34 11.92 -8.36 -3.50
C GLY A 34 11.15 -7.64 -2.39
N ARG A 35 11.03 -6.30 -2.41
CA ARG A 35 10.22 -5.59 -1.42
C ARG A 35 8.73 -5.84 -1.67
N ILE A 36 8.08 -6.54 -0.75
CA ILE A 36 6.62 -6.68 -0.69
C ILE A 36 6.08 -5.47 0.07
N GLY A 37 5.57 -4.48 -0.67
CA GLY A 37 4.97 -3.26 -0.11
C GLY A 37 3.59 -3.50 0.55
N GLY A 38 2.98 -2.44 1.07
CA GLY A 38 1.66 -2.52 1.72
C GLY A 38 1.71 -2.82 3.22
N ARG A 39 0.54 -3.15 3.79
CA ARG A 39 0.41 -3.47 5.21
C ARG A 39 0.98 -4.86 5.49
N ARG A 40 1.87 -4.97 6.47
CA ARG A 40 2.36 -6.28 6.93
C ARG A 40 1.20 -7.12 7.50
N PRO A 41 1.12 -8.42 7.21
CA PRO A 41 0.19 -9.33 7.88
C PRO A 41 0.35 -9.22 9.39
N LYS A 42 -0.77 -9.17 10.12
CA LYS A 42 -0.77 -9.14 11.59
C LYS A 42 -0.56 -10.52 12.20
N LEU A 43 -1.04 -11.55 11.50
CA LEU A 43 -0.94 -12.95 11.91
C LEU A 43 0.07 -13.66 11.00
N THR A 44 0.81 -14.59 11.57
CA THR A 44 1.64 -15.53 10.80
C THR A 44 0.76 -16.51 10.02
N ASP A 45 1.34 -17.19 9.04
CA ASP A 45 0.62 -18.19 8.25
C ASP A 45 0.08 -19.34 9.13
N GLU A 46 0.83 -19.70 10.17
CA GLU A 46 0.44 -20.72 11.16
C GLU A 46 -0.78 -20.26 11.97
N GLN A 47 -0.77 -19.01 12.44
CA GLN A 47 -1.89 -18.43 13.18
C GLN A 47 -3.15 -18.34 12.32
N TRP A 48 -3.00 -17.97 11.04
CA TRP A 48 -4.09 -17.98 10.08
C TRP A 48 -4.65 -19.39 9.86
N ALA A 49 -3.77 -20.38 9.67
CA ALA A 49 -4.18 -21.77 9.50
C ALA A 49 -4.89 -22.31 10.76
N GLN A 50 -4.39 -21.97 11.95
CA GLN A 50 -5.02 -22.34 13.22
C GLN A 50 -6.40 -21.70 13.36
N ALA A 51 -6.54 -20.41 13.10
CA ALA A 51 -7.82 -19.72 13.15
C ALA A 51 -8.83 -20.35 12.18
N GLY A 52 -8.39 -20.72 10.97
CA GLY A 52 -9.20 -21.45 10.00
C GLY A 52 -9.69 -22.81 10.52
N ARG A 53 -8.81 -23.59 11.16
CA ARG A 53 -9.18 -24.88 11.78
C ARG A 53 -10.20 -24.71 12.90
N LEU A 54 -10.02 -23.72 13.78
CA LEU A 54 -10.95 -23.47 14.89
C LEU A 54 -12.34 -23.06 14.39
N ILE A 55 -12.41 -22.18 13.39
CA ILE A 55 -13.68 -21.80 12.77
C ILE A 55 -14.36 -23.01 12.11
N ALA A 56 -13.60 -23.86 11.40
CA ALA A 56 -14.13 -25.07 10.77
C ALA A 56 -14.63 -26.09 11.81
N ALA A 57 -13.99 -26.16 12.99
CA ALA A 57 -14.41 -26.99 14.11
C ALA A 57 -15.64 -26.44 14.86
N GLY A 58 -16.19 -25.29 14.44
CA GLY A 58 -17.40 -24.70 15.01
C GLY A 58 -17.15 -23.78 16.21
N GLU A 59 -15.90 -23.40 16.48
CA GLU A 59 -15.62 -22.44 17.56
C GLU A 59 -16.16 -21.04 17.26
N THR A 60 -16.61 -20.38 18.32
CA THR A 60 -17.16 -19.03 18.22
C THR A 60 -16.06 -18.02 17.88
N ARG A 61 -16.35 -17.06 17.00
CA ARG A 61 -15.35 -16.07 16.55
C ARG A 61 -14.72 -15.28 17.70
N GLN A 62 -15.42 -15.07 18.81
CA GLN A 62 -14.87 -14.40 19.99
C GLN A 62 -13.71 -15.18 20.64
N ARG A 63 -13.68 -16.51 20.49
CA ARG A 63 -12.63 -17.38 21.02
C ARG A 63 -11.46 -17.59 20.05
N VAL A 64 -11.63 -17.24 18.77
CA VAL A 64 -10.61 -17.44 17.73
C VAL A 64 -9.76 -16.18 17.48
N GLN A 65 -10.23 -15.01 17.92
CA GLN A 65 -9.53 -13.72 17.74
C GLN A 65 -8.23 -13.60 18.53
#